data_AF-A0A4Q6FHA6-F1
#
_entry.id   AF-A0A4Q6FHA6-F1
#
_cell.length_a   1.000
_cell.length_b   1.000
_cell.length_c   1.000
_cell.angle_alpha   90.00
_cell.angle_beta   90.00
_cell.angle_gamma   90.00
#
_symmetry.space_group_name_H-M   'P 1'
#
loop_
_entity.id
_entity.type
_entity.pdbx_description
1 polymer ?
#
loop_
_entity_poly.entity_id
_entity_poly.type
_entity_poly.pdbx_seq_one_letter_code
_entity_poly.pdbx_strand_id
1 'polypeptide(L)'
;MKITKLRLLIPVVFAFSTACAHYSERLKTELDPWLGKHPDQLVEQWGAPDSTYAMSSGVKVLTYTSDRTVSRYSGMSYTAWRFGNYSYTDSCKINFFTDVAQKKIERYATAGEAGSCVEVLRDYPKAN
;
A
#
# COMPACT_ATOMS: atom_id res chain seq x y z
N MET A 1 40.88 18.75 26.73
CA MET A 1 40.18 18.69 25.43
C MET A 1 40.37 17.29 24.84
N LYS A 2 39.34 16.42 24.87
CA LYS A 2 39.37 15.10 24.20
C LYS A 2 37.98 14.84 23.61
N ILE A 3 37.78 15.32 22.38
CA ILE A 3 36.65 14.93 21.54
C ILE A 3 37.23 13.92 20.56
N THR A 4 36.92 12.62 20.72
CA THR A 4 37.09 11.62 19.66
C THR A 4 36.53 10.29 20.18
N LYS A 5 35.42 9.86 19.60
CA LYS A 5 34.85 8.49 19.51
C LYS A 5 33.33 8.47 19.30
N LEU A 6 32.69 9.62 19.04
CA LEU A 6 31.28 9.69 18.64
C LEU A 6 31.15 9.79 17.11
N ARG A 7 31.59 8.78 16.36
CA ARG A 7 31.45 8.74 14.88
C ARG A 7 30.87 7.45 14.30
N LEU A 8 30.44 6.51 15.15
CA LEU A 8 29.99 5.18 14.71
C LEU A 8 28.55 4.82 15.13
N LEU A 9 27.79 5.79 15.66
CA LEU A 9 26.36 5.60 16.04
C LEU A 9 25.37 6.20 15.04
N ILE A 10 25.84 7.00 14.07
CA ILE A 10 25.00 7.68 13.09
C ILE A 10 24.50 6.76 11.94
N PRO A 11 25.26 5.78 11.42
CA PRO A 11 24.78 5.00 10.26
C PRO A 11 23.72 3.94 10.60
N VAL A 12 23.57 3.54 11.87
CA VAL A 12 22.60 2.51 12.28
C VAL A 12 21.17 3.07 12.35
N VAL A 13 20.99 4.34 12.68
CA VAL A 13 19.66 4.97 12.79
C VAL A 13 19.04 5.23 11.41
N PHE A 14 19.85 5.46 10.37
CA PHE A 14 19.38 5.65 8.99
C PHE A 14 18.91 4.35 8.30
N ALA A 15 19.36 3.18 8.76
CA ALA A 15 18.98 1.91 8.14
C ALA A 15 17.51 1.52 8.42
N PHE A 16 16.90 2.03 9.49
CA PHE A 16 15.51 1.70 9.85
C PHE A 16 14.48 2.60 9.17
N SER A 17 14.85 3.79 8.68
CA SER A 17 13.92 4.68 7.99
C SER A 17 13.65 4.29 6.53
N THR A 18 14.53 3.49 5.92
CA THR A 18 14.39 3.06 4.52
C THR A 18 13.28 2.01 4.32
N ALA A 19 12.98 1.23 5.34
CA ALA A 19 11.99 0.16 5.25
C ALA A 19 10.56 0.71 5.04
N CYS A 20 10.18 1.78 5.74
CA CYS A 20 8.87 2.42 5.52
C CYS A 20 8.80 3.16 4.17
N ALA A 21 9.90 3.76 3.72
CA ALA A 21 9.94 4.49 2.45
C ALA A 21 9.72 3.54 1.25
N HIS A 22 10.32 2.36 1.27
CA HIS A 22 10.26 1.41 0.15
C HIS A 22 8.84 0.98 -0.23
N TYR A 23 8.00 0.65 0.76
CA TYR A 23 6.61 0.27 0.49
C TYR A 23 5.79 1.44 -0.05
N SER A 24 6.03 2.66 0.45
CA SER A 24 5.34 3.85 -0.01
C SER A 24 5.67 4.21 -1.46
N GLU A 25 6.91 4.02 -1.89
CA GLU A 25 7.33 4.24 -3.28
C GLU A 25 6.70 3.19 -4.21
N ARG A 26 6.72 1.93 -3.81
CA ARG A 26 6.10 0.85 -4.60
C ARG A 26 4.61 1.08 -4.80
N LEU A 27 3.89 1.48 -3.75
CA LEU A 27 2.49 1.88 -3.85
C LEU A 27 2.27 2.98 -4.87
N LYS A 28 3.10 4.02 -4.85
CA LYS A 28 3.03 5.11 -5.83
C LYS A 28 3.27 4.62 -7.25
N THR A 29 4.31 3.81 -7.48
CA THR A 29 4.60 3.26 -8.80
C THR A 29 3.43 2.47 -9.39
N GLU A 30 2.66 1.79 -8.54
CA GLU A 30 1.53 0.96 -8.94
C GLU A 30 0.22 1.76 -9.10
N LEU A 31 0.05 2.85 -8.35
CA LEU A 31 -1.19 3.62 -8.30
C LEU A 31 -1.15 4.91 -9.14
N ASP A 32 0.01 5.56 -9.26
CA ASP A 32 0.19 6.79 -10.05
C ASP A 32 -0.21 6.63 -11.53
N PRO A 33 0.04 5.48 -12.20
CA PRO A 33 -0.38 5.29 -13.60
C PRO A 33 -1.91 5.39 -13.83
N TRP A 34 -2.72 5.26 -12.78
CA TRP A 34 -4.17 5.43 -12.86
C TRP A 34 -4.61 6.89 -12.86
N LEU A 35 -3.76 7.80 -12.39
CA LEU A 35 -4.07 9.23 -12.38
C LEU A 35 -4.24 9.75 -13.81
N GLY A 36 -5.33 10.47 -14.06
CA GLY A 36 -5.68 10.98 -15.37
C GLY A 36 -6.38 9.99 -16.30
N LYS A 37 -6.37 8.68 -16.01
CA LYS A 37 -7.14 7.69 -16.78
C LYS A 37 -8.63 7.75 -16.44
N HIS A 38 -9.45 7.30 -17.38
CA HIS A 38 -10.90 7.17 -17.17
C HIS A 38 -11.18 6.10 -16.10
N PRO A 39 -12.08 6.34 -15.12
CA PRO A 39 -12.38 5.36 -14.08
C PRO A 39 -12.89 4.03 -14.63
N ASP A 40 -13.55 4.02 -15.78
CA ASP A 40 -13.99 2.78 -16.43
C ASP A 40 -12.82 1.87 -16.80
N GLN A 41 -11.65 2.41 -17.17
CA GLN A 41 -10.47 1.59 -17.44
C GLN A 41 -9.99 0.85 -16.18
N LEU A 42 -10.11 1.49 -15.02
CA LEU A 42 -9.81 0.86 -13.73
C LEU A 42 -10.81 -0.26 -13.46
N VAL A 43 -12.11 -0.02 -13.66
CA VAL A 43 -13.16 -1.02 -13.45
C VAL A 43 -13.03 -2.21 -14.41
N GLU A 44 -12.67 -1.96 -15.67
CA GLU A 44 -12.44 -3.01 -16.67
C GLU A 44 -11.26 -3.91 -16.30
N GLN A 45 -10.19 -3.34 -15.72
CA GLN A 45 -9.01 -4.11 -15.35
C GLN A 45 -9.12 -4.75 -13.96
N TRP A 46 -9.61 -4.02 -12.96
CA TRP A 46 -9.64 -4.49 -11.57
C TRP A 46 -10.96 -5.13 -11.18
N GLY A 47 -12.00 -5.01 -12.02
CA GLY A 47 -13.35 -5.43 -11.70
C GLY A 47 -14.17 -4.33 -11.01
N ALA A 48 -15.39 -4.69 -10.59
CA ALA A 48 -16.26 -3.76 -9.89
C ALA A 48 -15.67 -3.39 -8.51
N PRO A 49 -15.75 -2.11 -8.09
CA PRO A 49 -15.31 -1.70 -6.76
C PRO A 49 -16.25 -2.28 -5.69
N ASP A 50 -15.71 -2.58 -4.50
CA ASP A 50 -16.48 -3.05 -3.35
C ASP A 50 -17.54 -2.04 -2.90
N SER A 51 -17.25 -0.76 -3.07
CA SER A 51 -18.23 0.29 -2.83
C SER A 51 -17.93 1.55 -3.64
N THR A 52 -19.00 2.32 -3.88
CA THR A 52 -18.89 3.66 -4.45
C THR A 52 -19.57 4.67 -3.57
N TYR A 53 -18.97 5.85 -3.39
CA TYR A 53 -19.54 6.95 -2.63
C TYR A 53 -19.60 8.21 -3.49
N ALA A 54 -20.76 8.83 -3.59
CA ALA A 54 -20.93 10.12 -4.25
C ALA A 54 -20.83 11.24 -3.22
N MET A 55 -19.85 12.11 -3.36
CA MET A 55 -19.70 13.29 -2.51
C MET A 55 -20.70 14.37 -2.93
N SER A 56 -21.06 15.26 -2.00
CA SER A 56 -21.90 16.44 -2.30
C SER A 56 -21.26 17.39 -3.32
N SER A 57 -19.94 17.34 -3.49
CA SER A 57 -19.21 18.07 -4.53
C SER A 57 -19.35 17.50 -5.93
N GLY A 58 -20.00 16.34 -6.09
CA GLY A 58 -20.12 15.61 -7.35
C GLY A 58 -18.96 14.67 -7.67
N VAL A 59 -17.90 14.65 -6.84
CA VAL A 59 -16.82 13.66 -6.92
C VAL A 59 -17.36 12.27 -6.57
N LYS A 60 -16.99 11.26 -7.36
CA LYS A 60 -17.26 9.85 -7.05
C LYS A 60 -16.01 9.21 -6.49
N VAL A 61 -16.17 8.40 -5.45
CA VAL A 61 -15.11 7.60 -4.86
C VAL A 61 -15.36 6.15 -5.20
N LEU A 62 -14.39 5.50 -5.85
CA LEU A 62 -14.37 4.06 -6.09
C LEU A 62 -13.48 3.44 -5.02
N THR A 63 -14.01 2.49 -4.27
CA THR A 63 -13.33 1.87 -3.14
C THR A 63 -13.06 0.40 -3.44
N TYR A 64 -11.79 0.02 -3.34
CA TYR A 64 -11.34 -1.37 -3.39
C TYR A 64 -10.80 -1.75 -2.03
N THR A 65 -11.30 -2.85 -1.47
CA THR A 65 -10.88 -3.42 -0.20
C THR A 65 -10.33 -4.79 -0.45
N SER A 66 -9.24 -5.12 0.22
CA SER A 66 -8.70 -6.47 0.20
C SER A 66 -8.31 -6.87 1.61
N ASP A 67 -8.91 -7.97 2.05
CA ASP A 67 -8.58 -8.61 3.31
C ASP A 67 -7.88 -9.93 3.01
N ARG A 68 -6.61 -10.04 3.40
CA ARG A 68 -5.80 -11.25 3.21
C ARG A 68 -5.38 -11.79 4.56
N THR A 69 -5.74 -13.04 4.83
CA THR A 69 -5.13 -13.77 5.95
C THR A 69 -3.81 -14.38 5.49
N VAL A 70 -2.71 -13.93 6.09
CA VAL A 70 -1.36 -14.43 5.81
C VAL A 70 -0.93 -15.33 6.95
N SER A 71 -0.76 -16.63 6.67
CA SER A 71 -0.17 -17.59 7.60
C SER A 71 1.30 -17.78 7.23
N ARG A 72 2.21 -17.45 8.15
CA ARG A 72 3.66 -17.61 7.98
C ARG A 72 4.14 -18.78 8.84
N TYR A 73 4.93 -19.65 8.23
CA TYR A 73 5.67 -20.69 8.93
C TYR A 73 7.00 -20.09 9.38
N SER A 74 7.23 -19.94 10.69
CA SER A 74 8.55 -19.51 11.16
C SER A 74 9.55 -20.67 11.05
N GLY A 75 10.30 -20.72 9.95
CA GLY A 75 11.54 -21.51 9.89
C GLY A 75 12.61 -20.90 10.80
N MET A 76 13.45 -21.75 11.39
CA MET A 76 14.49 -21.43 12.39
C MET A 76 15.13 -20.04 12.21
N SER A 77 14.86 -19.14 13.16
CA SER A 77 15.65 -17.92 13.38
C SER A 77 16.72 -18.22 14.43
N TYR A 78 17.96 -17.73 14.21
CA TYR A 78 19.12 -17.91 15.10
C TYR A 78 18.91 -17.41 16.56
N THR A 79 17.76 -16.80 16.86
CA THR A 79 17.43 -16.27 18.19
C THR A 79 16.10 -16.75 18.81
N ALA A 80 15.37 -17.72 18.23
CA ALA A 80 14.01 -18.05 18.71
C ALA A 80 13.77 -19.53 19.03
N TRP A 81 13.64 -19.85 20.33
CA TRP A 81 13.16 -21.13 20.89
C TRP A 81 11.64 -21.34 20.74
N ARG A 82 11.00 -20.80 19.70
CA ARG A 82 9.56 -20.95 19.47
C ARG A 82 9.29 -21.39 18.04
N PHE A 83 8.93 -22.66 17.89
CA PHE A 83 8.23 -23.15 16.72
C PHE A 83 6.77 -22.70 16.83
N GLY A 84 6.28 -21.94 15.85
CA GLY A 84 4.90 -21.51 15.82
C GLY A 84 4.46 -21.07 14.45
N ASN A 85 3.28 -21.52 14.04
CA ASN A 85 2.55 -20.89 12.95
C ASN A 85 1.95 -19.60 13.52
N TYR A 86 2.22 -18.47 12.89
CA TYR A 86 1.49 -17.23 13.18
C TYR A 86 0.68 -16.84 11.96
N SER A 87 -0.57 -16.48 12.21
CA SER A 87 -1.49 -15.99 11.19
C SER A 87 -1.93 -14.61 11.57
N TYR A 88 -1.87 -13.68 10.62
CA TYR A 88 -2.35 -12.32 10.79
C TYR A 88 -3.20 -11.94 9.58
N THR A 89 -4.15 -11.03 9.79
CA THR A 89 -5.02 -10.53 8.73
C THR A 89 -4.57 -9.13 8.35
N ASP A 90 -4.20 -8.99 7.09
CA ASP A 90 -3.84 -7.74 6.44
C ASP A 90 -5.07 -7.19 5.71
N SER A 91 -5.53 -6.01 6.11
CA SER A 91 -6.59 -5.28 5.40
C SER A 91 -5.99 -4.06 4.69
N CYS A 92 -6.22 -3.93 3.40
CA CYS A 92 -5.90 -2.71 2.65
C CYS A 92 -7.15 -2.15 1.98
N LYS A 93 -7.30 -0.83 2.04
CA LYS A 93 -8.35 -0.10 1.34
C LYS A 93 -7.72 0.95 0.43
N ILE A 94 -8.14 0.97 -0.83
CA ILE A 94 -7.70 1.91 -1.86
C ILE A 94 -8.91 2.66 -2.38
N ASN A 95 -8.89 3.98 -2.24
CA ASN A 95 -9.95 4.87 -2.67
C ASN A 95 -9.45 5.69 -3.85
N PHE A 96 -10.10 5.59 -5.00
CA PHE A 96 -9.87 6.43 -6.17
C PHE A 96 -10.94 7.51 -6.23
N PHE A 97 -10.51 8.77 -6.36
CA PHE A 97 -11.39 9.91 -6.44
C PHE A 97 -11.43 10.37 -7.90
N THR A 98 -12.62 10.41 -8.47
CA THR A 98 -12.82 10.92 -9.83
C THR A 98 -12.94 12.44 -9.83
N ASP A 99 -12.85 13.04 -11.02
CA ASP A 99 -13.37 14.39 -11.22
C ASP A 99 -14.90 14.40 -11.13
N VAL A 100 -15.47 15.60 -11.07
CA VAL A 100 -16.92 15.83 -10.98
C VAL A 100 -17.67 15.25 -12.20
N ALA A 101 -17.03 15.26 -13.37
CA ALA A 101 -17.61 14.68 -14.59
C ALA A 101 -17.33 13.18 -14.76
N GLN A 102 -16.60 12.55 -13.82
CA GLN A 102 -16.20 11.15 -13.83
C GLN A 102 -15.43 10.71 -15.08
N LYS A 103 -14.76 11.65 -15.76
CA LYS A 103 -13.94 11.42 -16.94
C LYS A 103 -12.51 11.00 -16.59
N LYS A 104 -12.03 11.29 -15.38
CA LYS A 104 -10.67 10.98 -14.96
C LYS A 104 -10.58 10.71 -13.47
N ILE A 105 -9.58 9.93 -13.10
CA ILE A 105 -9.13 9.78 -11.71
C ILE A 105 -8.20 10.96 -11.37
N GLU A 106 -8.51 11.71 -10.32
CA GLU A 106 -7.73 12.89 -9.91
C GLU A 106 -6.71 12.58 -8.82
N ARG A 107 -7.06 11.66 -7.91
CA ARG A 107 -6.20 11.25 -6.81
C ARG A 107 -6.61 9.89 -6.28
N TYR A 108 -5.73 9.27 -5.52
CA TYR A 108 -6.04 8.10 -4.71
C TYR A 108 -5.67 8.31 -3.25
N ALA A 109 -6.22 7.50 -2.36
CA ALA A 109 -5.80 7.41 -0.97
C ALA A 109 -5.84 5.95 -0.51
N THR A 110 -4.86 5.56 0.29
CA THR A 110 -4.82 4.23 0.89
C THR A 110 -5.09 4.30 2.38
N ALA A 111 -5.72 3.28 2.93
CA ALA A 111 -5.89 3.08 4.35
C ALA A 111 -5.52 1.63 4.70
N GLY A 112 -4.67 1.47 5.71
CA GLY A 112 -3.98 0.22 6.04
C GLY A 112 -2.47 0.42 6.12
N GLU A 113 -1.74 -0.62 6.52
CA GLU A 113 -0.28 -0.58 6.51
C GLU A 113 0.25 -0.66 5.06
N ALA A 114 1.25 0.16 4.74
CA ALA A 114 1.78 0.25 3.37
C ALA A 114 2.28 -1.11 2.85
N GLY A 115 2.91 -1.92 3.71
CA GLY A 115 3.33 -3.27 3.37
C GLY A 115 2.17 -4.17 2.96
N SER A 116 1.10 -4.18 3.76
CA SER A 116 -0.13 -4.93 3.49
C SER A 116 -0.77 -4.51 2.16
N CYS A 117 -0.81 -3.21 1.87
CA CYS A 117 -1.34 -2.70 0.61
C CYS A 117 -0.49 -3.08 -0.61
N VAL A 118 0.84 -3.10 -0.49
CA VAL A 118 1.73 -3.56 -1.56
C VAL A 118 1.53 -5.04 -1.86
N GLU A 119 1.45 -5.88 -0.83
CA GLU A 119 1.24 -7.32 -0.99
C GLU A 119 -0.12 -7.62 -1.64
N VAL A 120 -1.16 -6.86 -1.28
CA VAL A 120 -2.47 -6.91 -1.93
C VAL A 120 -2.41 -6.50 -3.39
N LEU A 121 -1.76 -5.36 -3.70
CA LEU A 121 -1.66 -4.83 -5.07
C LEU A 121 -0.88 -5.72 -6.03
N ARG A 122 -0.15 -6.72 -5.51
CA ARG A 122 0.54 -7.71 -6.33
C ARG A 122 -0.44 -8.58 -7.13
N ASP A 123 -1.64 -8.79 -6.61
CA ASP A 123 -2.64 -9.67 -7.23
C ASP A 123 -3.56 -8.90 -8.20
N TYR A 124 -3.48 -7.56 -8.25
CA TYR A 124 -4.24 -6.72 -9.17
C TYR A 124 -3.50 -6.47 -10.50
N PRO A 125 -4.21 -6.42 -11.64
CA PRO A 125 -3.62 -6.07 -12.93
C PRO A 125 -2.99 -4.67 -12.93
N LYS A 126 -1.90 -4.51 -13.66
CA LYS A 126 -1.20 -3.22 -13.76
C LYS A 126 -1.83 -2.37 -14.85
N ALA A 127 -1.83 -1.05 -14.66
CA ALA A 127 -2.33 -0.13 -15.66
C ALA A 127 -1.54 -0.31 -16.97
N ASN A 128 -2.25 -0.43 -18.09
CA ASN A 128 -1.67 -0.53 -19.43
C ASN A 128 -1.31 0.84 -20.00
#